data_AF-A0A1W9RKX8-F1
#
_entry.id   AF-A0A1W9RKX8-F1
#
_cell.length_a   1.000
_cell.length_b   1.000
_cell.length_c   1.000
_cell.angle_alpha   90.00
_cell.angle_beta   90.00
_cell.angle_gamma   90.00
#
_symmetry.space_group_name_H-M   'P 1'
#
loop_
_entity.id
_entity.type
_entity.pdbx_description
1 polymer ?
#
loop_
_entity_poly.entity_id
_entity_poly.type
_entity_poly.pdbx_seq_one_letter_code
_entity_poly.pdbx_strand_id
1 'polypeptide(L)'
;MKGRILVLNVEVSGMNKYLFSQLRKRGWQLKIFNVPFPKRYRYLSLALSFHFDIRRWKKRFDERLSKFYKNPRVFKIRTKFSQAVLKKEKKVDLIFQIGGLFAPYFDHNF
;
A
#
# COMPACT_ATOMS: atom_id res chain seq x y z
N MET A 1 -19.09 -16.83 -13.50
CA MET A 1 -18.31 -15.75 -12.85
C MET A 1 -17.57 -16.37 -11.67
N LYS A 2 -16.24 -16.26 -11.56
CA LYS A 2 -15.45 -17.06 -10.60
C LYS A 2 -15.50 -16.56 -9.15
N GLY A 3 -15.85 -15.30 -8.94
CA GLY A 3 -15.93 -14.68 -7.61
C GLY A 3 -15.41 -13.25 -7.59
N ARG A 4 -15.34 -12.67 -6.39
CA ARG A 4 -14.87 -11.32 -6.08
C ARG A 4 -13.54 -11.37 -5.35
N ILE A 5 -12.54 -10.69 -5.91
CA ILE A 5 -11.23 -10.50 -5.27
C ILE A 5 -11.13 -9.05 -4.79
N LEU A 6 -10.83 -8.89 -3.51
CA LEU A 6 -10.39 -7.62 -2.94
C LEU A 6 -8.88 -7.51 -3.10
N VAL A 7 -8.40 -6.43 -3.72
CA VAL A 7 -6.97 -6.17 -3.85
C VAL A 7 -6.59 -4.98 -3.00
N LEU A 8 -5.70 -5.19 -2.03
CA LEU A 8 -5.05 -4.15 -1.25
C LEU A 8 -3.68 -3.85 -1.88
N ASN A 9 -3.65 -2.79 -2.70
CA ASN A 9 -2.50 -2.44 -3.52
C ASN A 9 -1.65 -1.35 -2.86
N VAL A 10 -0.41 -1.67 -2.56
CA VAL A 10 0.60 -0.71 -2.10
C VAL A 10 1.40 -0.35 -3.33
N GLU A 11 1.06 0.78 -3.93
CA GLU A 11 1.59 1.12 -5.23
C GLU A 11 3.12 1.33 -5.20
N VAL A 12 3.84 0.52 -5.97
CA VAL A 12 5.19 0.80 -6.45
C VAL A 12 5.19 0.38 -7.93
N SER A 13 4.93 1.32 -8.82
CA SER A 13 4.90 1.16 -10.29
C SER A 13 3.72 0.39 -10.90
N GLY A 14 3.34 0.77 -12.13
CA GLY A 14 2.20 0.25 -12.88
C GLY A 14 2.27 -1.23 -13.29
N MET A 15 3.22 -2.02 -12.76
CA MET A 15 3.38 -3.46 -13.01
C MET A 15 2.11 -4.26 -12.67
N ASN A 16 1.33 -3.82 -11.68
CA ASN A 16 0.13 -4.56 -11.24
C ASN A 16 -1.03 -4.51 -12.24
N LYS A 17 -0.99 -3.61 -13.24
CA LYS A 17 -2.03 -3.50 -14.28
C LYS A 17 -2.15 -4.78 -15.11
N TYR A 18 -1.03 -5.42 -15.43
CA TYR A 18 -1.05 -6.67 -16.20
C TYR A 18 -1.70 -7.81 -15.40
N LEU A 19 -1.32 -7.97 -14.13
CA LEU A 19 -1.93 -8.95 -13.23
C LEU A 19 -3.45 -8.76 -13.12
N PHE A 20 -3.90 -7.52 -12.92
CA PHE A 20 -5.33 -7.22 -12.83
C PHE A 20 -6.08 -7.49 -14.13
N SER A 21 -5.46 -7.18 -15.27
CA SER A 21 -6.03 -7.49 -16.59
C SER A 21 -6.21 -9.00 -16.77
N GLN A 22 -5.20 -9.80 -16.45
CA GLN A 22 -5.25 -11.26 -16.57
C GLN A 22 -6.30 -11.89 -15.65
N LEU A 23 -6.44 -11.41 -14.42
CA LEU A 23 -7.47 -11.90 -13.49
C LEU A 23 -8.88 -11.57 -13.99
N ARG A 24 -9.10 -10.35 -14.51
CA ARG A 24 -10.38 -9.97 -15.12
C ARG A 24 -10.72 -10.83 -16.34
N LYS A 25 -9.74 -11.07 -17.23
CA LYS A 25 -9.88 -11.97 -18.40
C LYS A 25 -10.28 -13.39 -18.00
N ARG A 26 -9.83 -13.86 -16.83
CA ARG A 26 -10.20 -15.18 -16.27
C ARG A 26 -11.57 -15.19 -15.55
N GLY A 27 -12.34 -14.10 -15.62
CA GLY A 27 -13.71 -14.02 -15.09
C GLY A 27 -13.82 -13.66 -13.61
N TRP A 28 -12.77 -13.07 -13.02
CA TRP A 28 -12.79 -12.54 -11.65
C TRP A 28 -13.25 -11.08 -11.61
N GLN A 29 -14.11 -10.75 -10.65
CA GLN A 29 -14.47 -9.38 -10.35
C GLN A 29 -13.45 -8.80 -9.36
N LEU A 30 -12.74 -7.75 -9.75
CA LEU A 30 -11.70 -7.14 -8.91
C LEU A 30 -12.19 -5.84 -8.28
N LYS A 31 -12.04 -5.71 -6.96
CA LYS A 31 -12.20 -4.45 -6.22
C LYS A 31 -10.85 -4.03 -5.67
N ILE A 32 -10.28 -2.95 -6.20
CA ILE A 32 -8.91 -2.55 -5.90
C ILE A 32 -8.92 -1.32 -4.99
N PHE A 33 -8.21 -1.40 -3.88
CA PHE A 33 -7.96 -0.29 -2.97
C PHE A 33 -6.47 0.00 -2.90
N ASN A 34 -6.09 1.21 -3.29
CA ASN A 34 -4.71 1.67 -3.13
C ASN A 34 -4.49 2.10 -1.69
N VAL A 35 -3.59 1.41 -0.98
CA VAL A 35 -3.24 1.73 0.40
C VAL A 35 -2.26 2.91 0.39
N PRO A 36 -2.68 4.11 0.80
CA PRO A 36 -1.88 5.30 0.61
C PRO A 36 -0.68 5.32 1.56
N PHE A 37 0.42 5.90 1.10
CA PHE A 37 1.49 6.31 1.99
C PHE A 37 1.04 7.52 2.82
N PRO A 38 1.23 7.53 4.15
CA PRO A 38 0.78 8.63 5.00
C PRO A 38 1.34 10.00 4.58
N LYS A 39 0.46 10.95 4.25
CA LYS A 39 0.82 12.29 3.73
C LYS A 39 1.84 13.02 4.60
N ARG A 40 1.66 12.99 5.93
CA ARG A 40 2.58 13.65 6.89
C ARG A 40 4.02 13.17 6.74
N TYR A 41 4.23 11.86 6.58
CA TYR A 41 5.55 11.28 6.41
C TYR A 41 6.13 11.58 5.02
N ARG A 42 5.28 11.73 4.00
CA ARG A 42 5.71 12.16 2.66
C ARG A 42 6.24 13.59 2.68
N TYR A 43 5.49 14.52 3.27
CA TYR A 43 5.91 15.92 3.39
C TYR A 43 7.14 16.07 4.29
N LEU A 44 7.19 15.34 5.40
CA LEU A 44 8.38 15.30 6.25
C LEU A 44 9.60 14.79 5.47
N SER A 45 9.43 13.76 4.65
CA SER A 45 10.51 13.26 3.78
C SER A 45 10.95 14.32 2.78
N LEU A 46 10.00 15.06 2.19
CA LEU A 46 10.29 16.12 1.21
C LEU A 46 11.12 17.23 1.84
N ALA A 47 10.67 17.76 2.98
CA ALA A 47 11.34 18.84 3.69
C ALA A 47 12.74 18.43 4.18
N LEU A 48 12.86 17.28 4.82
CA LEU A 48 14.13 16.83 5.39
C LEU A 48 15.13 16.31 4.35
N SER A 49 14.71 16.13 3.09
CA SER A 49 15.60 15.69 2.01
C SER A 49 16.07 16.84 1.14
N PHE A 50 15.64 18.08 1.42
CA PHE A 50 15.90 19.24 0.59
C PHE A 50 17.39 19.39 0.25
N HIS A 51 17.64 19.68 -1.02
CA HIS A 51 18.94 20.02 -1.56
C HIS A 51 18.72 20.94 -2.76
N PHE A 52 19.59 21.93 -2.95
CA PHE A 52 19.54 22.83 -4.11
C PHE A 52 19.74 22.13 -5.46
N ASP A 53 20.31 20.92 -5.45
CA ASP A 53 20.51 20.10 -6.66
C ASP A 53 19.34 19.12 -6.71
N ILE A 54 18.50 19.27 -7.73
CA ILE A 54 17.28 18.48 -7.91
C ILE A 54 17.56 16.98 -8.01
N ARG A 55 18.68 16.56 -8.62
CA ARG A 55 19.04 15.14 -8.77
C ARG A 55 19.39 14.55 -7.41
N ARG A 56 20.16 15.29 -6.61
CA ARG A 56 20.51 14.90 -5.24
C ARG A 56 19.30 14.93 -4.31
N TRP A 57 18.44 15.94 -4.44
CA TRP A 57 17.21 16.04 -3.64
C TRP A 57 16.30 14.84 -3.91
N LYS A 58 16.04 14.53 -5.18
CA LYS A 58 15.22 13.37 -5.56
C LYS A 58 15.79 12.06 -4.99
N LYS A 59 17.09 11.82 -5.15
CA LYS A 59 17.76 10.63 -4.59
C LYS A 59 17.58 10.54 -3.08
N ARG A 60 17.85 11.64 -2.35
CA ARG A 60 17.68 11.70 -0.88
C ARG A 60 16.23 11.48 -0.46
N PHE A 61 15.29 12.06 -1.20
CA PHE A 61 13.86 11.90 -0.96
C PHE A 61 13.44 10.44 -1.11
N ASP A 62 13.83 9.78 -2.21
CA ASP A 62 13.50 8.38 -2.47
C ASP A 62 14.11 7.44 -1.43
N GLU A 63 15.37 7.66 -1.05
CA GLU A 63 16.04 6.92 0.03
C GLU A 63 15.32 7.09 1.37
N ARG A 64 14.95 8.32 1.73
CA ARG A 64 14.25 8.62 2.98
C ARG A 64 12.83 8.05 2.98
N LEU A 65 12.12 8.13 1.86
CA LEU A 65 10.81 7.54 1.68
C LEU A 65 10.87 6.03 1.90
N SER A 66 11.87 5.36 1.30
CA SER A 66 12.12 3.91 1.49
C SER A 66 12.37 3.54 2.96
N LYS A 67 13.13 4.37 3.70
CA LYS A 67 13.30 4.18 5.16
C LYS A 67 11.97 4.31 5.91
N PHE A 68 11.15 5.30 5.57
CA PHE A 68 9.82 5.45 6.20
C PHE A 68 8.84 4.33 5.82
N TYR A 69 8.95 3.73 4.63
CA TYR A 69 8.17 2.54 4.28
C TYR A 69 8.41 1.37 5.24
N LYS A 70 9.62 1.26 5.79
CA LYS A 70 10.01 0.24 6.77
C LYS A 70 9.73 0.66 8.22
N ASN A 71 9.22 1.87 8.46
CA ASN A 71 8.97 2.38 9.81
C ASN A 71 7.74 1.70 10.43
N PRO A 72 7.81 1.17 11.67
CA PRO A 72 6.68 0.52 12.34
C PRO A 72 5.43 1.38 12.47
N ARG A 73 5.57 2.70 12.65
CA ARG A 73 4.43 3.62 12.74
C ARG A 73 3.70 3.75 11.41
N VAL A 74 4.44 3.84 10.31
CA VAL A 74 3.88 3.91 8.96
C VAL A 74 3.20 2.59 8.62
N PHE A 75 3.82 1.47 8.99
CA PHE A 75 3.23 0.14 8.88
C PHE A 75 1.89 0.06 9.62
N LYS A 76 1.84 0.45 10.90
CA LYS A 76 0.62 0.46 11.72
C LYS A 76 -0.51 1.29 11.10
N ILE A 77 -0.21 2.48 10.57
CA ILE A 77 -1.20 3.33 9.89
C ILE A 77 -1.78 2.61 8.66
N ARG A 78 -0.93 2.00 7.85
CA ARG A 78 -1.34 1.29 6.62
C ARG A 78 -2.11 0.01 6.91
N THR A 79 -1.76 -0.70 7.99
CA THR A 79 -2.54 -1.84 8.50
C THR A 79 -3.92 -1.40 8.97
N LYS A 80 -4.02 -0.32 9.75
CA LYS A 80 -5.33 0.24 10.18
C LYS A 80 -6.23 0.60 8.99
N PHE A 81 -5.66 1.23 7.96
CA PHE A 81 -6.40 1.53 6.72
C PHE A 81 -6.92 0.24 6.06
N SER A 82 -6.05 -0.77 5.91
CA SER A 82 -6.38 -2.05 5.30
C SER A 82 -7.48 -2.79 6.08
N GLN A 83 -7.39 -2.81 7.41
CA GLN A 83 -8.43 -3.37 8.28
C GLN A 83 -9.76 -2.63 8.13
N ALA A 84 -9.75 -1.29 8.01
CA ALA A 84 -10.97 -0.53 7.78
C ALA A 84 -11.63 -0.85 6.43
N VAL A 85 -10.84 -1.10 5.39
CA VAL A 85 -11.34 -1.58 4.09
C VAL A 85 -11.94 -2.98 4.22
N LEU A 86 -11.23 -3.90 4.88
CA LEU A 86 -11.71 -5.28 5.10
C LEU A 86 -13.03 -5.33 5.87
N LYS A 87 -13.19 -4.49 6.90
CA LYS A 87 -14.45 -4.41 7.67
C LYS A 87 -15.65 -3.95 6.83
N LYS A 88 -15.42 -3.12 5.81
CA LYS A 88 -16.45 -2.63 4.89
C LYS A 88 -16.80 -3.66 3.82
N GLU A 89 -15.83 -4.47 3.41
CA GLU A 89 -15.96 -5.42 2.30
C GLU A 89 -16.18 -6.86 2.80
N LYS A 90 -17.40 -7.14 3.29
CA LYS A 90 -17.75 -8.46 3.87
C LYS A 90 -18.02 -9.58 2.84
N LYS A 91 -18.20 -9.25 1.55
CA LYS A 91 -18.63 -10.19 0.49
C LYS A 91 -17.54 -10.35 -0.57
N VAL A 92 -16.42 -10.95 -0.19
CA VAL A 92 -15.28 -11.23 -1.08
C VAL A 92 -14.81 -12.66 -0.86
N ASP A 93 -14.44 -13.34 -1.95
CA ASP A 93 -14.01 -14.74 -1.90
C ASP A 93 -12.51 -14.84 -1.62
N LEU A 94 -11.73 -13.87 -2.13
CA LEU A 94 -10.28 -13.81 -1.97
C LEU A 94 -9.82 -12.39 -1.65
N ILE A 95 -8.75 -12.29 -0.87
CA ILE A 95 -8.05 -11.04 -0.57
C ILE A 95 -6.63 -11.16 -1.08
N PHE A 96 -6.27 -10.30 -2.03
CA PHE A 96 -4.92 -10.18 -2.55
C PHE A 96 -4.24 -8.97 -1.96
N GLN A 97 -3.01 -9.18 -1.48
CA GLN A 97 -2.18 -8.13 -0.97
C GLN A 97 -0.94 -7.97 -1.86
N ILE A 98 -0.67 -6.75 -2.31
CA ILE A 98 0.46 -6.47 -3.21
C ILE A 98 1.31 -5.33 -2.64
N GLY A 99 2.63 -5.51 -2.59
CA GLY A 99 3.59 -4.44 -2.30
C GLY A 99 3.79 -4.10 -0.82
N GLY A 100 3.34 -4.94 0.10
CA GLY A 100 3.65 -4.87 1.53
C GLY A 100 3.17 -6.14 2.21
N LEU A 101 3.62 -6.41 3.43
CA LEU A 101 3.00 -7.41 4.31
C LEU A 101 2.02 -6.65 5.21
N PHE A 102 0.77 -7.09 5.36
CA PHE A 102 -0.22 -6.52 6.28
C PHE A 102 -0.44 -7.68 7.23
N ALA A 103 0.28 -7.67 8.34
CA ALA A 103 -0.07 -8.57 9.42
C ALA A 103 -1.38 -8.06 10.05
N PRO A 104 -2.29 -8.95 10.48
CA PRO A 104 -3.27 -8.58 11.49
C PRO A 104 -2.53 -7.93 12.66
N TYR A 105 -2.86 -6.68 12.96
CA TYR A 105 -2.35 -6.03 14.16
C TYR A 105 -3.11 -6.62 15.35
N PHE A 106 -2.50 -7.62 16.00
CA PHE A 106 -2.91 -8.05 17.33
C PHE A 106 -2.34 -7.03 18.32
N ASP A 107 -3.19 -6.25 18.99
CA ASP A 107 -2.76 -5.56 20.22
C ASP A 107 -2.48 -6.68 21.22
N HIS A 108 -1.22 -7.11 21.33
CA HIS A 108 -0.78 -7.91 22.47
C HIS A 108 -0.63 -6.97 23.66
N ASN A 109 -1.77 -6.57 24.23
CA ASN A 109 -1.88 -6.28 25.65
C ASN A 109 -2.33 -7.58 26.32
N PHE A 110 -1.36 -8.42 26.64
CA PHE A 110 -1.43 -9.43 27.70
C PHE A 110 -0.29 -9.12 28.67
#